data_AF-A0A7G1IPQ0-F1
#
_entry.id   AF-A0A7G1IPQ0-F1
#
_cell.length_a   1.000
_cell.length_b   1.000
_cell.length_c   1.000
_cell.angle_alpha   90.00
_cell.angle_beta   90.00
_cell.angle_gamma   90.00
#
_symmetry.space_group_name_H-M   'P 1'
#
loop_
_entity.id
_entity.type
_entity.pdbx_description
1 polymer ?
#
loop_
_entity_poly.entity_id
_entity_poly.type
_entity_poly.pdbx_seq_one_letter_code
_entity_poly.pdbx_strand_id
1 'polypeptide(L)'
;MYPNREVFPKAPLALVTTEIRFTDSPRLRQQETLDAVAIALEDRFPLNTPQTSVTFNVGSLGPGVLPQVEQERRVVLTNTTRTESVTITPSSFICETTAYREFDDFRVG
;
A
#
# COMPACT_ATOMS: atom_id res chain seq x y z
N MET A 1 -17.64 24.68 -0.88
CA MET A 1 -18.53 23.50 -0.75
C MET A 1 -19.09 23.23 -2.14
N TYR A 2 -18.79 22.10 -2.79
CA TYR A 2 -19.18 21.85 -4.18
C TYR A 2 -20.60 21.26 -4.26
N PRO A 3 -21.54 21.89 -4.99
CA PRO A 3 -22.96 21.55 -4.97
C PRO A 3 -23.37 20.33 -5.81
N ASN A 4 -22.44 19.67 -6.52
CA ASN A 4 -22.71 18.53 -7.40
C ASN A 4 -21.92 17.28 -6.98
N ARG A 5 -21.90 16.96 -5.68
CA ARG A 5 -21.36 15.67 -5.22
C ARG A 5 -22.41 14.61 -5.49
N GLU A 6 -22.29 13.93 -6.62
CA GLU A 6 -23.11 12.77 -6.99
C GLU A 6 -22.75 11.63 -6.01
N VAL A 7 -23.55 11.48 -4.95
CA VAL A 7 -23.42 10.38 -3.99
C VAL A 7 -24.24 9.23 -4.56
N PHE A 8 -23.58 8.33 -5.30
CA PHE A 8 -24.21 7.09 -5.74
C PHE A 8 -24.42 6.20 -4.51
N PRO A 9 -25.68 5.91 -4.11
CA PRO A 9 -25.96 5.08 -2.93
C PRO A 9 -25.49 3.64 -3.10
N LYS A 10 -25.26 3.21 -4.35
CA LYS A 10 -24.64 1.94 -4.75
C LYS A 10 -23.49 2.18 -5.72
N ALA A 11 -22.57 3.07 -5.36
CA ALA A 11 -21.35 3.25 -6.14
C ALA A 11 -20.67 1.87 -6.28
N PRO A 12 -20.33 1.41 -7.50
CA PRO A 12 -19.53 0.21 -7.65
C PRO A 12 -18.17 0.49 -6.99
N LEU A 13 -17.93 -0.11 -5.83
CA LEU A 13 -16.64 -0.03 -5.15
C LEU A 13 -15.64 -0.80 -6.01
N ALA A 14 -14.85 -0.06 -6.77
CA ALA A 14 -13.84 -0.62 -7.67
C ALA A 14 -12.55 -1.01 -6.93
N LEU A 15 -12.27 -0.36 -5.80
CA LEU A 15 -11.09 -0.57 -4.98
C LEU A 15 -11.35 -0.11 -3.55
N VAL A 16 -10.96 -0.93 -2.58
CA VAL A 16 -10.88 -0.55 -1.17
C VAL A 16 -9.42 -0.59 -0.77
N THR A 17 -8.93 0.52 -0.21
CA THR A 17 -7.57 0.63 0.32
C THR A 17 -7.65 1.03 1.79
N THR A 18 -6.99 0.26 2.65
CA THR A 18 -6.77 0.58 4.05
C THR A 18 -5.29 0.82 4.27
N GLU A 19 -4.93 2.00 4.76
CA GLU A 19 -3.56 2.35 5.11
C GLU A 19 -3.45 2.52 6.63
N ILE A 20 -2.57 1.72 7.24
CA ILE A 20 -2.16 1.85 8.63
C ILE A 20 -0.79 2.51 8.64
N ARG A 21 -0.70 3.71 9.19
CA ARG A 21 0.57 4.43 9.37
C ARG A 21 1.07 4.26 10.79
N PHE A 22 2.37 4.07 10.93
CA PHE A 22 3.03 3.97 12.23
C PHE A 22 4.28 4.84 12.26
N THR A 23 4.75 5.17 13.47
CA THR A 23 6.02 5.86 13.66
C THR A 23 7.13 4.94 13.16
N ASP A 24 7.89 5.42 12.18
CA ASP A 24 8.99 4.73 11.46
C ASP A 24 9.57 3.54 12.22
N SER A 25 9.52 2.35 11.60
CA SER A 25 10.03 1.11 12.17
C SER A 25 11.34 0.73 11.47
N PRO A 26 12.52 0.96 12.09
CA PRO A 26 13.80 0.65 11.47
C PRO A 26 13.99 -0.84 11.17
N ARG A 27 13.29 -1.72 11.90
CA ARG A 27 13.32 -3.17 11.66
C ARG A 27 12.72 -3.53 10.30
N LEU A 28 11.68 -2.83 9.87
CA LEU A 28 11.06 -3.04 8.56
C LEU A 28 11.94 -2.55 7.38
N ARG A 29 13.08 -1.89 7.64
CA ARG A 29 14.10 -1.64 6.61
C ARG A 29 15.00 -2.86 6.39
N GLN A 30 15.03 -3.79 7.34
CA GLN A 30 15.83 -5.00 7.27
C GLN A 30 15.08 -6.04 6.46
N GLN A 31 15.77 -6.64 5.49
CA GLN A 31 15.18 -7.65 4.61
C GLN A 31 14.67 -8.85 5.41
N GLU A 32 15.40 -9.30 6.44
CA GLU A 32 14.99 -10.40 7.30
C GLU A 32 13.62 -10.15 7.97
N THR A 33 13.33 -8.92 8.40
CA THR A 33 12.03 -8.61 9.00
C THR A 33 10.93 -8.56 7.94
N LEU A 34 11.21 -8.00 6.76
CA LEU A 34 10.26 -8.02 5.65
C LEU A 34 9.95 -9.44 5.18
N ASP A 35 10.96 -10.31 5.14
CA ASP A 35 10.82 -11.72 4.79
C ASP A 35 10.02 -12.47 5.86
N ALA A 36 10.24 -12.20 7.15
CA ALA A 36 9.44 -12.78 8.22
C ALA A 36 7.95 -12.39 8.13
N VAL A 37 7.66 -11.13 7.77
CA VAL A 37 6.28 -10.67 7.52
C VAL A 37 5.71 -11.33 6.27
N ALA A 38 6.49 -11.48 5.21
CA ALA A 38 6.07 -12.16 3.99
C ALA A 38 5.73 -13.64 4.25
N ILE A 39 6.56 -14.35 5.01
CA ILE A 39 6.31 -15.74 5.43
C ILE A 39 5.04 -15.84 6.28
N ALA A 40 4.85 -14.92 7.24
CA ALA A 40 3.65 -14.91 8.07
C ALA A 40 2.36 -14.68 7.28
N LEU A 41 2.44 -14.00 6.12
CA LEU A 41 1.31 -13.69 5.25
C LEU A 41 1.20 -14.61 4.03
N GLU A 42 2.13 -15.56 3.86
CA GLU A 42 2.22 -16.45 2.69
C GLU A 42 0.95 -17.28 2.47
N ASP A 43 0.29 -17.71 3.56
CA ASP A 43 -0.94 -18.52 3.52
C ASP A 43 -2.08 -17.80 2.78
N ARG A 44 -2.15 -16.46 2.90
CA ARG A 44 -3.18 -15.64 2.25
C ARG A 44 -2.66 -14.91 1.01
N PHE A 45 -1.38 -14.57 0.99
CA PHE A 45 -0.73 -13.80 -0.07
C PHE A 45 0.57 -14.50 -0.54
N PRO A 46 0.46 -15.61 -1.27
CA PRO A 46 1.63 -16.42 -1.65
C PRO A 46 2.50 -15.75 -2.73
N LEU A 47 1.99 -14.73 -3.41
CA LEU A 47 2.75 -14.03 -4.45
C LEU A 47 3.52 -12.86 -3.84
N ASN A 48 4.79 -13.10 -3.51
CA ASN A 48 5.70 -12.06 -3.03
C ASN A 48 6.46 -11.40 -4.20
N THR A 49 6.29 -10.10 -4.36
CA THR A 49 7.05 -9.27 -5.30
C THR A 49 7.83 -8.22 -4.51
N PRO A 50 9.14 -8.43 -4.24
CA PRO A 50 9.97 -7.40 -3.65
C PRO A 50 10.11 -6.25 -4.65
N GLN A 51 9.78 -5.03 -4.23
CA GLN A 51 9.85 -3.86 -5.07
C GLN A 51 10.72 -2.79 -4.41
N THR A 52 11.63 -2.21 -5.19
CA THR A 52 12.39 -1.05 -4.76
C THR A 52 11.72 0.17 -5.37
N SER A 53 11.11 1.01 -4.54
CA SER A 53 10.60 2.30 -4.99
C SER A 53 11.70 3.34 -4.86
N VAL A 54 11.87 4.15 -5.90
CA VAL A 54 12.85 5.23 -5.93
C VAL A 54 12.06 6.51 -6.07
N THR A 55 11.93 7.25 -4.98
CA THR A 55 11.24 8.54 -4.97
C THR A 55 12.27 9.64 -5.22
N PHE A 56 12.09 10.36 -6.33
CA PHE A 56 12.88 11.55 -6.62
C PHE A 56 12.16 12.76 -6.02
N ASN A 57 12.68 13.28 -4.90
CA ASN A 57 12.14 14.52 -4.35
C ASN A 57 12.66 15.70 -5.18
N VAL A 58 11.87 16.14 -6.15
CA VAL A 58 12.13 17.34 -6.99
C VAL A 58 11.61 18.61 -6.29
N GLY A 59 11.63 18.64 -4.95
CA GLY A 59 11.20 19.78 -4.15
C GLY A 59 12.29 20.86 -4.10
N SER A 60 12.09 21.95 -4.86
CA SER A 60 12.89 23.19 -4.80
C SER A 60 14.37 23.05 -5.19
N LEU A 61 14.62 22.65 -6.45
CA LEU A 61 15.96 22.74 -7.04
C LEU A 61 16.24 24.20 -7.46
N GLY A 62 16.92 24.96 -6.60
CA GLY A 62 17.73 26.09 -7.07
C GLY A 62 18.84 25.57 -8.00
N PRO A 63 19.37 26.40 -8.92
CA PRO A 63 20.40 25.95 -9.85
C PRO A 63 21.61 25.37 -9.10
N GLY A 64 21.89 24.08 -9.32
CA GLY A 64 23.03 23.36 -8.72
C GLY A 64 22.71 22.34 -7.63
N VAL A 65 21.45 22.18 -7.21
CA VAL A 65 21.07 21.15 -6.23
C VAL A 65 20.87 19.80 -6.94
N LEU A 66 21.46 18.73 -6.40
CA LEU A 66 21.23 17.36 -6.90
C LEU A 66 19.90 16.84 -6.31
N PRO A 67 19.06 16.17 -7.11
CA PRO A 67 17.83 15.57 -6.61
C PRO A 67 18.15 14.56 -5.49
N GLN A 68 17.47 14.69 -4.34
CA GLN A 68 17.55 13.68 -3.30
C GLN A 68 16.77 12.45 -3.77
N VAL A 69 17.50 11.34 -3.90
CA VAL A 69 16.96 10.03 -4.26
C VAL A 69 16.68 9.28 -2.96
N GLU A 70 15.41 9.16 -2.60
CA GLU A 70 15.00 8.36 -1.46
C GLU A 70 14.61 6.97 -1.98
N GLN A 71 15.46 5.98 -1.70
CA GLN A 71 15.22 4.59 -2.08
C GLN A 71 14.50 3.88 -0.94
N GLU A 72 13.23 3.58 -1.13
CA GLU A 72 12.40 2.86 -0.17
C GLU A 72 12.18 1.43 -0.65
N ARG A 73 12.57 0.47 0.19
CA ARG A 73 12.28 -0.94 -0.05
C ARG A 73 10.87 -1.24 0.43
N ARG A 74 10.06 -1.83 -0.44
CA ARG A 74 8.71 -2.27 -0.10
C ARG A 74 8.50 -3.72 -0.54
N VAL A 75 7.68 -4.43 0.20
CA VAL A 75 7.24 -5.78 -0.18
C VAL A 75 5.78 -5.70 -0.57
N VAL A 76 5.47 -6.20 -1.77
CA VAL A 76 4.09 -6.32 -2.25
C VAL A 76 3.74 -7.80 -2.26
N LEU A 77 2.76 -8.17 -1.45
CA LEU A 77 2.22 -9.52 -1.37
C LEU A 77 0.85 -9.53 -2.02
N THR A 78 0.57 -10.49 -2.88
CA THR A 78 -0.68 -10.56 -3.61
C THR A 78 -1.29 -11.95 -3.48
N ASN A 79 -2.61 -12.02 -3.38
CA ASN A 79 -3.32 -13.29 -3.44
C ASN A 79 -3.22 -13.87 -4.88
N THR A 80 -3.26 -15.20 -5.02
CA THR A 80 -3.30 -15.92 -6.31
C THR A 80 -4.36 -15.38 -7.28
N THR A 81 -5.53 -14.97 -6.76
CA THR A 81 -6.63 -14.41 -7.57
C THR A 81 -6.38 -12.94 -7.98
N ARG A 82 -5.33 -12.30 -7.45
CA ARG A 82 -4.97 -10.88 -7.67
C ARG A 82 -6.07 -9.89 -7.31
N THR A 83 -6.95 -10.28 -6.41
CA THR A 83 -8.05 -9.45 -5.90
C THR A 83 -7.70 -8.78 -4.58
N GLU A 84 -6.64 -9.21 -3.92
CA GLU A 84 -6.15 -8.61 -2.67
C GLU A 84 -4.63 -8.45 -2.77
N SER A 85 -4.12 -7.29 -2.37
CA SER A 85 -2.70 -7.00 -2.25
C SER A 85 -2.39 -6.31 -0.93
N VAL A 86 -1.23 -6.62 -0.38
CA VAL A 86 -0.69 -6.01 0.83
C VAL A 86 0.67 -5.43 0.49
N THR A 87 0.85 -4.14 0.72
CA THR A 87 2.13 -3.45 0.61
C THR A 87 2.65 -3.11 2.00
N ILE A 88 3.86 -3.57 2.31
CA ILE A 88 4.54 -3.26 3.56
C ILE A 88 5.69 -2.30 3.25
N THR A 89 5.73 -1.17 3.96
CA THR A 89 6.83 -0.21 3.94
C THR A 89 7.37 -0.04 5.37
N PRO A 90 8.54 0.60 5.55
CA PRO A 90 9.07 0.95 6.87
C PRO A 90 8.21 1.89 7.70
N SER A 91 7.20 2.54 7.10
CA SER A 91 6.36 3.55 7.76
C SER A 91 4.85 3.27 7.68
N SER A 92 4.45 2.32 6.85
CA SER A 92 3.04 2.01 6.60
C SER A 92 2.80 0.55 6.21
N PHE A 93 1.58 0.12 6.50
CA PHE A 93 1.02 -1.14 6.04
C PHE A 93 -0.25 -0.81 5.24
N ILE A 94 -0.24 -1.15 3.95
CA ILE A 94 -1.31 -0.82 3.02
C ILE A 94 -1.95 -2.13 2.58
N CYS A 95 -3.25 -2.28 2.78
CA CYS A 95 -4.03 -3.41 2.29
C CYS A 95 -5.01 -2.90 1.23
N GLU A 96 -5.00 -3.52 0.06
CA GLU A 96 -5.85 -3.21 -1.07
C GLU A 96 -6.69 -4.44 -1.42
N THR A 97 -7.98 -4.24 -1.64
CA THR A 97 -8.87 -5.31 -2.08
C THR A 97 -9.86 -4.82 -3.12
N THR A 98 -10.07 -5.65 -4.13
CA THR A 98 -11.11 -5.56 -5.14
C THR A 98 -12.09 -6.73 -5.01
N ALA A 99 -11.88 -7.65 -4.05
CA ALA A 99 -12.71 -8.82 -3.77
C ALA A 99 -13.99 -8.46 -3.02
N TYR A 100 -14.74 -7.49 -3.54
CA TYR A 100 -15.85 -6.89 -2.83
C TYR A 100 -17.19 -7.11 -3.54
N ARG A 101 -18.25 -7.36 -2.76
CA ARG A 101 -19.61 -7.60 -3.27
C ARG A 101 -20.48 -6.33 -3.26
N GLU A 102 -20.80 -5.73 -2.11
CA GLU A 102 -21.77 -4.61 -2.02
C GLU A 102 -21.54 -3.67 -0.82
N PHE A 103 -21.73 -2.33 -0.97
CA PHE A 103 -21.42 -1.25 0.04
C PHE A 103 -21.74 -1.67 1.48
N ASP A 104 -22.92 -2.26 1.65
CA ASP A 104 -23.50 -2.63 2.92
C ASP A 104 -22.73 -3.76 3.64
N ASP A 105 -22.14 -4.72 2.92
CA ASP A 105 -21.34 -5.81 3.51
C ASP A 105 -19.97 -5.32 4.03
N PHE A 106 -19.42 -4.23 3.46
CA PHE A 106 -18.12 -3.69 3.90
C PHE A 106 -18.22 -2.87 5.18
N ARG A 107 -19.32 -2.13 5.37
CA ARG A 107 -19.48 -1.19 6.49
C ARG A 107 -19.56 -1.87 7.87
N VAL A 108 -19.84 -3.18 7.90
CA VAL A 108 -20.14 -3.94 9.13
C VAL A 108 -18.94 -4.76 9.63
N GLY A 109 -17.84 -4.84 8.87
CA GLY A 109 -16.58 -5.47 9.30
C GLY A 109 -15.73 -4.55 10.16
#